data_AF-A0A9W7EKI7-F1
#
_entry.id   AF-A0A9W7EKI7-F1
#
_cell.length_a   1.000
_cell.length_b   1.000
_cell.length_c   1.000
_cell.angle_alpha   90.00
_cell.angle_beta   90.00
_cell.angle_gamma   90.00
#
_symmetry.space_group_name_H-M   'P 1'
#
loop_
_entity.id
_entity.type
_entity.pdbx_description
1 polymer ?
#
loop_
_entity_poly.entity_id
_entity_poly.type
_entity_poly.pdbx_seq_one_letter_code
_entity_poly.pdbx_strand_id
1 'polypeptide(L)'
;MYSGAGADTLHYNIGVAFSSGPFGPFEKYEEKVNPITLPQDPSVVGVFGPGHHSVWKDDVTGKLWAFYHQKNSDEVGWDRSVCVDELLI
;
A
#
# COMPACT_ATOMS: atom_id res chain seq x y z
N MET A 1 4.17 0.37 -8.20
CA MET A 1 3.09 0.56 -7.19
C MET A 1 2.99 2.04 -6.86
N TYR A 2 1.84 2.50 -6.37
CA TYR A 2 1.56 3.92 -6.09
C TYR A 2 0.64 4.06 -4.88
N SER A 3 0.44 5.30 -4.41
CA SER A 3 -0.59 5.59 -3.42
C SER A 3 -1.58 6.63 -3.94
N GLY A 4 -2.85 6.45 -3.62
CA GLY A 4 -3.95 7.34 -3.99
C GLY A 4 -4.64 7.96 -2.77
N ALA A 5 -5.47 8.98 -3.00
CA ALA A 5 -6.12 9.81 -1.98
C ALA A 5 -5.14 10.66 -1.13
N GLY A 6 -5.68 11.44 -0.18
CA GLY A 6 -4.90 12.31 0.72
C GLY A 6 -4.22 11.51 1.83
N ALA A 7 -2.91 11.72 2.01
CA ALA A 7 -2.08 10.95 2.95
C ALA A 7 -2.38 11.19 4.44
N ASP A 8 -3.19 12.19 4.75
CA ASP A 8 -3.72 12.51 6.08
C ASP A 8 -5.08 11.84 6.37
N THR A 9 -5.67 11.19 5.36
CA THR A 9 -7.01 10.58 5.44
C THR A 9 -6.94 9.06 5.65
N LEU A 10 -8.01 8.50 6.21
CA LEU A 10 -8.22 7.04 6.28
C LEU A 10 -8.38 6.39 4.90
N HIS A 11 -8.62 7.18 3.84
CA HIS A 11 -8.79 6.68 2.47
C HIS A 11 -7.46 6.55 1.73
N TYR A 12 -6.33 6.96 2.32
CA TYR A 12 -5.01 6.74 1.73
C TYR A 12 -4.79 5.25 1.51
N ASN A 13 -4.37 4.87 0.31
CA ASN A 13 -4.31 3.47 -0.06
C ASN A 13 -3.20 3.19 -1.06
N ILE A 14 -2.80 1.92 -1.16
CA ILE A 14 -1.80 1.44 -2.10
C ILE A 14 -2.48 0.79 -3.29
N GLY A 15 -2.02 1.15 -4.49
CA GLY A 15 -2.39 0.50 -5.73
C GLY A 15 -1.18 -0.02 -6.51
N VAL A 16 -1.46 -0.82 -7.52
CA VAL A 16 -0.47 -1.40 -8.43
C VAL A 16 -0.85 -1.16 -9.89
N ALA A 17 0.18 -0.93 -10.69
CA ALA A 17 0.12 -0.81 -12.14
C ALA A 17 1.33 -1.54 -12.72
N PHE A 18 1.16 -2.19 -13.86
CA PHE A 18 2.15 -3.03 -14.51
C PHE A 18 2.56 -2.45 -15.85
N SER A 19 3.80 -2.72 -16.25
CA SER A 19 4.31 -2.37 -17.57
C SER A 19 5.31 -3.43 -18.04
N SER A 20 5.47 -3.56 -19.34
CA SER A 20 6.53 -4.35 -19.96
C SER A 20 7.89 -3.64 -19.98
N GLY A 21 7.94 -2.34 -19.66
CA GLY A 21 9.17 -1.54 -19.64
C GLY A 21 9.22 -0.51 -18.51
N PRO A 22 10.42 -0.04 -18.14
CA PRO A 22 10.58 0.90 -17.03
C PRO A 22 9.95 2.28 -17.31
N PHE A 23 9.71 2.61 -18.58
CA PHE A 23 9.14 3.89 -19.01
C PHE A 23 7.64 3.83 -19.33
N GLY A 24 6.98 2.70 -19.09
CA GLY A 24 5.57 2.54 -19.40
C GLY A 24 5.27 2.12 -20.84
N PRO A 25 3.99 2.16 -21.26
CA PRO A 25 2.85 2.62 -20.47
C PRO A 25 2.60 1.71 -19.25
N PHE A 26 2.16 2.31 -18.15
CA PHE A 26 1.74 1.58 -16.96
C PHE A 26 0.22 1.42 -16.99
N GLU A 27 -0.25 0.18 -16.99
CA GLU A 27 -1.66 -0.15 -16.91
C GLU A 27 -2.01 -0.50 -15.47
N LYS A 28 -2.99 0.19 -14.91
CA LYS A 28 -3.49 -0.14 -13.57
C LYS A 28 -4.01 -1.58 -13.60
N TYR A 29 -3.66 -2.36 -12.59
CA TYR A 29 -4.34 -3.62 -12.36
C TYR A 29 -5.83 -3.34 -12.16
N GLU A 30 -6.71 -4.17 -12.74
CA GLU A 30 -8.14 -3.88 -12.93
C GLU A 30 -8.78 -3.17 -11.73
N GLU A 31 -9.74 -2.26 -11.97
CA GLU A 31 -10.41 -1.44 -10.95
C GLU A 31 -10.98 -2.23 -9.76
N LYS A 32 -11.22 -3.54 -9.93
CA LYS A 32 -11.71 -4.44 -8.87
C LYS A 32 -10.66 -4.81 -7.82
N VAL A 33 -9.37 -4.58 -8.07
CA VAL A 33 -8.27 -5.02 -7.20
C VAL A 33 -7.47 -3.84 -6.63
N ASN A 34 -7.55 -2.67 -7.24
CA ASN A 34 -7.04 -1.45 -6.61
C ASN A 34 -8.12 -0.84 -5.69
N PRO A 35 -7.82 -0.53 -4.42
CA PRO A 35 -6.52 -0.68 -3.75
C PRO A 35 -6.19 -2.11 -3.31
N ILE A 36 -4.90 -2.46 -3.35
CA ILE A 36 -4.40 -3.79 -2.92
C ILE A 36 -4.19 -3.89 -1.40
N THR A 37 -4.01 -2.75 -0.73
CA THR A 37 -4.24 -2.67 0.71
C THR A 37 -5.73 -2.82 0.91
N LEU A 38 -6.18 -3.69 1.81
CA LEU A 38 -7.58 -3.84 2.16
C LEU A 38 -7.94 -2.79 3.23
N PRO A 39 -8.56 -1.64 2.92
CA PRO A 39 -9.26 -0.85 3.93
C PRO A 39 -10.61 -1.48 4.32
N GLN A 40 -10.90 -2.73 3.92
CA GLN A 40 -12.26 -3.30 3.95
C GLN A 40 -12.34 -4.77 4.38
N ASP A 41 -11.37 -5.30 5.13
CA ASP A 41 -11.73 -6.44 6.00
C ASP A 41 -12.33 -5.85 7.29
N PRO A 42 -13.65 -5.89 7.50
CA PRO A 42 -14.26 -5.38 8.72
C PRO A 42 -13.82 -6.16 9.97
N SER A 43 -13.15 -7.31 9.82
CA SER A 43 -12.53 -8.04 10.93
C SER A 43 -11.14 -7.50 11.30
N VAL A 44 -10.51 -6.70 10.44
CA VAL A 44 -9.19 -6.10 10.68
C VAL A 44 -9.37 -4.71 11.27
N VAL A 45 -9.38 -4.65 12.60
CA VAL A 45 -9.41 -3.40 13.37
C VAL A 45 -8.00 -2.79 13.40
N GLY A 46 -7.88 -1.48 13.15
CA GLY A 46 -6.65 -0.72 13.43
C GLY A 46 -5.73 -0.45 12.22
N VAL A 47 -6.20 -0.63 10.99
CA VAL A 47 -5.46 -0.23 9.78
C VAL A 47 -6.08 1.04 9.21
N PHE A 48 -5.32 2.13 9.20
CA PHE A 48 -5.81 3.45 8.81
C PHE A 48 -4.91 4.10 7.78
N GLY A 49 -5.39 4.26 6.54
CA GLY A 49 -4.68 5.01 5.51
C GLY A 49 -3.26 4.50 5.16
N PRO A 50 -3.03 3.20 4.88
CA PRO A 50 -1.71 2.69 4.55
C PRO A 50 -1.22 3.22 3.19
N GLY A 51 0.03 3.69 3.11
CA GLY A 51 0.61 4.13 1.84
C GLY A 51 2.03 4.67 1.90
N HIS A 52 2.45 5.32 0.82
CA HIS A 52 3.81 5.82 0.58
C HIS A 52 4.86 4.75 0.90
N HIS A 53 4.76 3.65 0.19
CA HIS A 53 5.54 2.47 0.48
C HIS A 53 6.84 2.42 -0.32
N SER A 54 7.76 1.59 0.15
CA SER A 54 8.87 1.03 -0.62
C SER A 54 8.77 -0.50 -0.58
N VAL A 55 9.42 -1.17 -1.53
CA VAL A 55 9.49 -2.64 -1.57
C VAL A 55 10.94 -3.06 -1.54
N TRP A 56 11.24 -4.03 -0.69
CA TRP A 56 12.54 -4.68 -0.63
C TRP A 56 12.38 -6.16 -0.97
N LYS A 57 13.31 -6.69 -1.75
CA LYS A 57 13.44 -8.12 -1.98
C LYS A 57 14.54 -8.66 -1.08
N ASP A 58 14.19 -9.62 -0.24
CA ASP A 58 15.15 -10.34 0.58
C ASP A 58 15.97 -11.28 -0.31
N ASP A 59 17.29 -11.07 -0.35
CA ASP A 59 18.21 -11.85 -1.17
C ASP A 59 18.39 -13.30 -0.67
N VAL A 60 18.08 -13.57 0.60
CA VAL A 60 18.22 -14.91 1.20
C VAL A 60 16.97 -15.74 0.96
N THR A 61 15.79 -15.19 1.25
CA THR A 61 14.52 -15.91 1.16
C THR A 61 13.81 -15.73 -0.18
N GLY A 62 14.18 -14.71 -0.95
CA GLY A 62 13.51 -14.32 -2.20
C GLY A 62 12.18 -13.58 -1.98
N LYS A 63 11.74 -13.41 -0.73
CA LYS A 63 10.47 -12.76 -0.39
C LYS A 63 10.49 -11.27 -0.67
N LEU A 64 9.33 -10.73 -1.00
CA LEU A 64 9.13 -9.29 -1.10
C LEU A 64 8.50 -8.78 0.19
N TRP A 65 9.00 -7.64 0.67
CA TRP A 65 8.50 -6.94 1.86
C TRP A 65 8.09 -5.53 1.48
N ALA A 66 6.87 -5.15 1.83
CA ALA A 66 6.37 -3.79 1.69
C ALA A 66 6.57 -3.05 3.01
N PHE A 67 7.32 -1.94 2.97
CA PHE A 67 7.45 -1.00 4.08
C PHE A 67 6.57 0.20 3.77
N TYR A 68 5.71 0.59 4.69
CA TYR A 68 4.76 1.68 4.47
C TYR A 68 4.46 2.40 5.79
N HIS A 69 3.83 3.57 5.71
CA HIS A 69 3.22 4.17 6.89
C HIS A 69 1.72 3.91 6.91
N GLN A 70 1.16 3.83 8.11
CA GLN A 70 -0.27 3.99 8.35
C GLN A 70 -0.47 4.98 9.49
N LYS A 71 -1.70 5.44 9.67
CA LYS A 71 -2.10 6.27 10.81
C LYS A 71 -2.38 5.42 12.04
N ASN A 72 -2.24 6.02 13.22
CA ASN A 72 -2.52 5.38 14.50
C ASN A 72 -4.01 5.48 14.92
N SER A 73 -4.81 6.28 14.21
CA SER A 73 -6.24 6.47 14.42
C SER A 73 -6.95 6.86 13.11
N ASP A 74 -8.28 6.95 13.14
CA ASP A 74 -9.13 7.42 12.06
C ASP A 74 -9.12 8.95 11.90
N GLU A 75 -8.69 9.70 12.91
CA GLU A 75 -8.62 11.16 12.91
C GLU A 75 -7.75 11.72 11.78
N VAL A 76 -8.24 12.73 11.04
CA VAL A 76 -7.46 13.38 9.96
C VAL A 76 -6.19 14.00 10.55
N GLY A 77 -5.03 13.66 9.97
CA GLY A 77 -3.74 14.13 10.49
C GLY A 77 -2.58 13.21 10.13
N TRP A 78 -1.45 13.42 10.83
CA TRP A 78 -0.15 12.86 10.46
C TRP A 78 0.48 11.94 11.50
N ASP A 79 -0.26 11.62 12.57
CA ASP A 79 0.17 10.65 13.58
C ASP A 79 0.21 9.24 12.97
N ARG A 80 1.42 8.73 12.77
CA ARG A 80 1.71 7.58 11.90
C ARG A 80 2.79 6.68 12.47
N SER A 81 2.68 5.41 12.13
CA SER A 81 3.68 4.39 12.44
C SER A 81 4.19 3.73 11.16
N VAL A 82 5.43 3.21 11.22
CA VAL A 82 5.98 2.37 10.16
C VAL A 82 5.47 0.95 10.34
N CYS A 83 4.99 0.37 9.24
CA CYS A 83 4.51 -0.99 9.16
C CYS A 83 5.31 -1.77 8.10
N VAL A 84 5.33 -3.09 8.25
CA VAL A 84 5.99 -4.00 7.32
C VAL A 84 5.15 -5.26 7.18
N ASP A 85 4.88 -5.66 5.93
CA ASP A 85 4.17 -6.89 5.60
C ASP A 85 4.84 -7.61 4.42
N GLU A 86 4.69 -8.92 4.37
CA GLU A 86 5.10 -9.70 3.20
C GLU A 86 4.18 -9.36 2.01
N LEU A 87 4.79 -9.05 0.87
CA LEU A 87 4.10 -8.64 -0.35
C LEU A 87 3.92 -9.84 -1.27
N LEU A 88 2.67 -10.23 -1.49
CA LEU A 88 2.27 -11.30 -2.40
C LEU A 88 1.72 -10.67 -3.68
N ILE A 89 2.46 -10.77 -4.79
CA ILE A 89 2.06 -10.29 -6.13
C ILE A 89 1.98 -11.47 -7.09
#